data_AF-A0A378QMR0-F1
#
_entry.id   AF-A0A378QMR0-F1
#
_cell.length_a   1.000
_cell.length_b   1.000
_cell.length_c   1.000
_cell.angle_alpha   90.00
_cell.angle_beta   90.00
_cell.angle_gamma   90.00
#
_symmetry.space_group_name_H-M   'P 1'
#
loop_
_entity.id
_entity.type
_entity.pdbx_description
1 polymer ?
#
loop_
_entity_poly.entity_id
_entity_poly.type
_entity_poly.pdbx_seq_one_letter_code
_entity_poly.pdbx_strand_id
1 'polypeptide(L)' 'MTVQDLMDFYGCKTQSQLCEKIQISRVALWKWKKQGIPFRTQASFEVKTNGELKATQTKTPSSH' A
#
# COMPACT_ATOMS: atom_id res chain seq x y z
N MET A 1 -5.83 -1.44 -3.09
CA MET A 1 -5.30 -0.81 -1.87
C MET A 1 -4.44 0.40 -2.18
N THR A 2 -4.52 1.44 -1.35
CA THR A 2 -3.69 2.66 -1.37
C THR A 2 -2.79 2.72 -0.14
N VAL A 3 -1.89 3.71 -0.11
CA VAL A 3 -1.06 3.98 1.09
C VAL A 3 -1.94 4.40 2.28
N GLN A 4 -3.06 5.08 2.04
CA GLN A 4 -3.99 5.47 3.09
C GLN A 4 -4.66 4.24 3.71
N ASP A 5 -5.10 3.29 2.89
CA ASP A 5 -5.70 2.03 3.38
C ASP A 5 -4.72 1.27 4.29
N LEU A 6 -3.42 1.26 3.94
CA LEU A 6 -2.38 0.69 4.80
C LEU A 6 -2.24 1.46 6.12
N MET A 7 -2.30 2.80 6.08
CA MET A 7 -2.23 3.61 7.30
C MET A 7 -3.43 3.34 8.22
N ASP A 8 -4.63 3.26 7.66
CA ASP A 8 -5.85 3.03 8.41
C ASP A 8 -5.87 1.62 9.02
N PHE A 9 -5.49 0.59 8.25
CA PHE A 9 -5.37 -0.79 8.72
C PHE A 9 -4.34 -0.94 9.86
N TYR A 10 -3.17 -0.31 9.73
CA TYR A 10 -2.12 -0.38 10.76
C TYR A 10 -2.30 0.65 11.89
N GLY A 11 -3.36 1.47 11.86
CA GLY A 11 -3.59 2.55 12.84
C GLY A 11 -2.49 3.61 12.86
N CYS A 12 -1.77 3.78 11.75
CA CYS A 12 -0.65 4.72 11.63
C CYS A 12 -1.17 6.13 11.36
N LYS A 13 -0.87 7.07 12.25
CA LYS A 13 -1.24 8.49 12.07
C LYS A 13 -0.33 9.21 11.07
N THR A 14 0.89 8.68 10.88
CA THR A 14 1.89 9.29 10.00
C THR A 14 2.52 8.25 9.08
N GLN A 15 3.01 8.76 7.95
CA GLN A 15 3.77 7.97 6.98
C GLN A 15 5.06 7.38 7.56
N SER A 16 5.71 8.08 8.50
CA SER A 16 6.90 7.58 9.18
C SER A 16 6.59 6.36 10.04
N GLN A 17 5.49 6.39 10.80
CA GLN A 17 5.03 5.24 11.58
C GLN A 17 4.72 4.04 10.68
N LEU A 18 4.09 4.27 9.53
CA LEU A 18 3.88 3.21 8.56
C LEU A 18 5.22 2.64 8.07
N CYS A 19 6.18 3.49 7.66
CA CYS A 19 7.52 3.05 7.24
C CYS A 19 8.21 2.15 8.27
N GLU A 20 8.14 2.52 9.56
CA GLU A 20 8.69 1.74 10.65
C GLU A 20 7.92 0.42 10.86
N LYS A 21 6.59 0.45 10.76
CA LYS A 21 5.74 -0.73 10.95
C LYS A 21 5.97 -1.80 9.88
N ILE A 22 6.06 -1.39 8.62
CA ILE A 22 6.25 -2.29 7.47
C ILE A 22 7.72 -2.39 7.02
N GLN A 23 8.64 -1.76 7.75
CA GLN A 23 10.09 -1.77 7.52
C GLN A 23 10.49 -1.38 6.09
N ILE A 24 9.94 -0.26 5.60
CA ILE A 24 10.31 0.30 4.28
C ILE A 24 10.92 1.69 4.42
N SER A 25 11.66 2.12 3.40
CA SER A 25 12.18 3.49 3.35
C SER A 25 11.08 4.50 3.00
N ARG A 26 11.23 5.74 3.49
CA ARG A 26 10.33 6.85 3.12
C ARG A 26 10.31 7.12 1.62
N VAL A 27 11.43 6.87 0.92
CA VAL A 27 11.53 7.00 -0.53
C VAL A 27 10.65 5.96 -1.24
N ALA A 28 10.63 4.72 -0.76
CA ALA A 28 9.74 3.68 -1.29
C ALA A 28 8.27 4.07 -1.07
N LEU A 29 7.93 4.53 0.13
CA LEU A 29 6.57 4.99 0.45
C LEU A 29 6.14 6.17 -0.43
N TRP A 30 7.04 7.14 -0.66
CA TRP A 30 6.78 8.26 -1.56
C TRP A 30 6.53 7.80 -3.00
N LYS A 31 7.31 6.84 -3.50
CA LYS A 31 7.07 6.23 -4.82
C LYS A 31 5.69 5.57 -4.86
N TRP A 32 5.28 4.86 -3.81
CA TRP A 32 3.96 4.22 -3.77
C TRP A 32 2.82 5.23 -3.75
N LYS A 33 2.99 6.36 -3.05
CA LYS A 33 2.01 7.45 -3.07
C LYS A 33 1.87 8.08 -4.45
N LYS A 34 2.98 8.22 -5.19
CA LYS A 34 3.00 8.87 -6.50
C LYS A 34 2.61 7.94 -7.66
N GLN A 35 3.01 6.67 -7.61
CA GLN A 35 2.91 5.72 -8.72
C GLN A 35 2.00 4.53 -8.42
N GLY A 36 1.50 4.41 -7.18
CA GLY A 36 0.79 3.24 -6.70
C GLY A 36 1.71 2.21 -6.04
N ILE A 37 1.12 1.38 -5.17
CA ILE A 37 1.84 0.29 -4.50
C ILE A 37 2.09 -0.83 -5.52
N PRO A 38 3.31 -1.36 -5.66
CA PRO A 38 3.61 -2.47 -6.56
C PRO A 38 2.73 -3.69 -6.29
N PHE A 39 2.27 -4.37 -7.34
CA PHE A 39 1.38 -5.53 -7.23
C PHE A 39 1.92 -6.63 -6.31
N ARG A 40 3.23 -6.93 -6.39
CA ARG A 40 3.89 -7.90 -5.50
C ARG A 40 3.75 -7.54 -4.02
N THR A 41 3.85 -6.25 -3.72
CA THR A 41 3.68 -5.73 -2.37
C THR A 41 2.23 -5.76 -1.94
N GLN A 42 1.30 -5.42 -2.84
CA GLN A 42 -0.13 -5.54 -2.57
C GLN A 42 -0.52 -6.98 -2.24
N ALA A 43 -0.07 -7.96 -3.02
CA ALA A 43 -0.33 -9.38 -2.75
C ALA A 43 0.29 -9.83 -1.42
N SER A 44 1.48 -9.34 -1.08
CA SER A 44 2.10 -9.62 0.23
C SER A 44 1.28 -9.06 1.38
N PHE A 45 0.69 -7.86 1.21
CA PHE A 45 -0.20 -7.28 2.22
C PHE A 45 -1.52 -8.01 2.30
N GLU A 46 -2.15 -8.36 1.17
CA GLU A 46 -3.40 -9.13 1.16
C GLU A 46 -3.29 -10.44 1.93
N VAL A 47 -2.21 -11.19 1.74
CA VAL A 47 -1.93 -12.41 2.50
C VAL A 47 -1.72 -12.10 3.98
N LYS A 48 -0.97 -11.03 4.31
CA LYS A 48 -0.71 -10.62 5.70
C LYS A 48 -1.95 -10.11 6.43
N THR A 49 -2.91 -9.54 5.70
CA THR A 49 -4.15 -8.99 6.25
C THR A 49 -5.31 -9.98 6.14
N ASN A 50 -5.06 -11.27 5.83
CA ASN A 50 -6.10 -12.28 5.60
C ASN A 50 -7.22 -11.80 4.64
N GLY A 51 -6.86 -11.01 3.62
CA GLY A 51 -7.81 -10.47 2.65
C GLY A 51 -8.57 -9.20 3.06
N GLU A 52 -8.31 -8.62 4.24
CA GLU A 52 -8.93 -7.33 4.63
C GLU A 52 -8.50 -6.19 3.71
N LEU A 53 -7.24 -6.17 3.27
CA LEU A 53 -6.77 -5.28 2.21
C LEU A 53 -6.72 -6.04 0.88
N LYS A 54 -7.73 -5.85 0.02
CA LYS A 54 -7.74 -6.44 -1.33
C LYS A 54 -6.67 -5.80 -2.21
N ALA A 55 -5.82 -6.63 -2.80
CA ALA A 55 -4.93 -6.18 -3.86
C ALA A 55 -5.77 -5.78 -5.07
N THR A 56 -5.59 -4.53 -5.50
CA THR A 56 -6.24 -4.03 -6.71
C THR A 56 -5.19 -4.02 -7.79
N GLN A 57 -5.31 -4.93 -8.77
CA GLN A 57 -4.62 -4.73 -10.05
C GLN A 57 -5.10 -3.41 -10.62
N THR A 58 -4.32 -2.34 -10.46
CA THR A 58 -4.47 -1.13 -11.25
C THR A 58 -4.06 -1.50 -12.67
N LYS A 59 -4.97 -2.14 -13.40
CA LYS A 59 -5.04 -1.96 -14.84
C LYS A 59 -5.41 -0.48 -15.01
N THR A 60 -4.56 0.23 -15.74
CA THR A 60 -4.77 1.55 -16.34
C THR A 60 -6.26 1.77 -16.65
N PRO A 61 -6.84 2.98 -16.46
CA PRO A 61 -8.19 3.23 -16.94
C PRO A 61 -8.17 3.01 -18.46
N SER A 62 -8.75 1.89 -18.89
CA SER A 62 -9.23 1.71 -20.25
C SER A 62 -10.44 2.62 -20.37
N SER A 63 -10.18 3.89 -20.65
CA SER A 63 -11.19 4.81 -21.14
C SER A 63 -11.48 4.46 -22.60
N HIS A 64 -12.77 4.32 -22.89
CA HIS A 64 -13.39 4.04 -24.18
C HIS A 64 -12.92 4.94 -25.33
#